data_AF-A0A6D0G3D3-F1
#
_entry.id   AF-A0A6D0G3D3-F1
#
_cell.length_a   1.000
_cell.length_b   1.000
_cell.length_c   1.000
_cell.angle_alpha   90.00
_cell.angle_beta   90.00
_cell.angle_gamma   90.00
#
_symmetry.space_group_name_H-M   'P 1'
#
loop_
_entity.id
_entity.type
_entity.pdbx_description
1 polymer ?
#
loop_
_entity_poly.entity_id
_entity_poly.type
_entity_poly.pdbx_seq_one_letter_code
_entity_poly.pdbx_strand_id
1 'polypeptide(L)'
;MQKSLDDIQKNLTENSSVNLPISHSRLRNQSIEGQSEIERMERCKHELDALKKINQNVYAKRKGQFDLLVSEASVYNSVRSDVGSLTRNTVDAFYRYKSDKLCADIANDVLNGLTKP
;
A
#
# COMPACT_ATOMS: atom_id res chain seq x y z
N MET A 1 3.93 8.98 -18.54
CA MET A 1 3.44 9.02 -17.14
C MET A 1 1.93 8.80 -17.04
N GLN A 2 1.09 9.45 -17.86
CA GLN A 2 -0.38 9.26 -17.83
C GLN A 2 -0.85 7.81 -18.05
N LYS A 3 -0.23 7.08 -19.00
CA LYS A 3 -0.51 5.66 -19.28
C LYS A 3 -0.46 4.75 -18.04
N SER A 4 0.42 5.03 -17.08
CA SER A 4 0.59 4.21 -15.88
C SER A 4 -0.52 4.43 -14.86
N LEU A 5 -1.24 5.55 -14.91
CA LEU A 5 -2.41 5.80 -14.07
C LEU A 5 -3.65 5.10 -14.66
N ASP A 6 -3.75 5.05 -15.99
CA ASP A 6 -4.82 4.35 -16.69
C ASP A 6 -4.76 2.82 -16.46
N ASP A 7 -3.54 2.26 -16.39
CA ASP A 7 -3.33 0.83 -16.07
C ASP A 7 -3.69 0.48 -14.62
N ILE A 8 -3.57 1.43 -13.69
CA ILE A 8 -4.01 1.29 -12.30
C ILE A 8 -5.54 1.36 -12.22
N GLN A 9 -6.16 2.27 -12.98
CA GLN A 9 -7.62 2.44 -13.01
C GLN A 9 -8.33 1.20 -13.56
N LYS A 10 -7.78 0.57 -14.60
CA LYS A 10 -8.35 -0.62 -15.24
C LYS A 10 -8.33 -1.86 -14.35
N ASN A 11 -7.32 -2.00 -13.50
CA ASN A 11 -7.19 -3.14 -12.57
C ASN A 11 -8.20 -3.12 -11.40
N LEU A 12 -8.82 -1.98 -11.12
CA LEU A 12 -9.79 -1.83 -10.02
C LEU A 12 -11.22 -2.15 -10.43
N THR A 13 -11.60 -1.77 -11.64
CA THR A 13 -12.98 -1.87 -12.10
C THR A 13 -13.38 -3.31 -12.43
N GLU A 14 -12.43 -4.19 -12.76
CA GLU A 14 -12.70 -5.60 -13.08
C GLU A 14 -12.80 -6.53 -11.85
N ASN A 15 -12.46 -6.07 -10.63
CA ASN A 15 -12.45 -6.90 -9.41
C ASN A 15 -13.55 -6.55 -8.37
N SER A 16 -14.50 -5.68 -8.71
CA SER A 16 -15.51 -5.18 -7.76
C SER A 16 -16.66 -6.17 -7.44
N SER A 17 -16.43 -7.48 -7.53
CA SER A 17 -17.42 -8.50 -7.14
C SER A 17 -16.75 -9.68 -6.45
N VAL A 18 -16.36 -9.48 -5.19
CA VAL A 18 -16.15 -10.59 -4.25
C VAL A 18 -16.99 -10.33 -3.01
N ASN A 19 -18.15 -10.99 -2.95
CA ASN A 19 -18.94 -11.15 -1.75
C ASN A 19 -18.29 -12.24 -0.88
N LEU A 20 -18.01 -11.96 0.39
CA LEU A 20 -17.94 -13.00 1.42
C LEU A 20 -18.36 -12.43 2.78
N PRO A 21 -19.31 -13.05 3.50
CA PRO A 21 -19.74 -12.59 4.81
C PRO A 21 -18.81 -13.19 5.87
N ILE A 22 -18.04 -12.35 6.56
CA ILE A 22 -17.36 -12.78 7.79
C ILE A 22 -17.77 -11.84 8.91
N SER A 23 -18.70 -12.34 9.72
CA SER A 23 -19.17 -11.74 10.95
C SER A 23 -18.18 -12.05 12.08
N HIS A 24 -17.29 -11.12 12.43
CA HIS A 24 -16.75 -11.02 13.79
C HIS A 24 -16.47 -9.56 14.15
N SER A 25 -17.35 -9.03 14.99
CA SER A 25 -17.36 -7.65 15.44
C SER A 25 -16.41 -7.37 16.63
N ARG A 26 -15.75 -6.19 16.57
CA ARG A 26 -15.25 -5.33 17.67
C ARG A 26 -13.90 -5.64 18.33
N LEU A 27 -12.85 -5.03 17.79
CA LEU A 27 -12.18 -3.87 18.41
C LEU A 27 -11.99 -2.80 17.32
N ARG A 28 -12.99 -1.93 17.18
CA ARG A 28 -13.09 -0.94 16.10
C ARG A 28 -12.26 0.29 16.47
N ASN A 29 -10.97 0.28 16.16
CA ASN A 29 -10.22 1.54 16.09
C ASN A 29 -10.58 2.20 14.75
N GLN A 30 -11.35 3.28 14.82
CA GLN A 30 -11.91 3.98 13.67
C GLN A 30 -10.79 4.65 12.86
N SER A 31 -10.44 4.12 11.67
CA SER A 31 -10.01 4.91 10.48
C SER A 31 -9.44 4.12 9.28
N ILE A 32 -9.34 2.78 9.27
CA ILE A 32 -8.65 2.06 8.16
C ILE A 32 -9.53 1.07 7.37
N GLU A 33 -10.60 0.52 7.95
CA GLU A 33 -11.38 -0.60 7.38
C GLU A 33 -12.34 -0.25 6.23
N GLY A 34 -12.44 1.01 5.82
CA GLY A 34 -13.38 1.45 4.77
C GLY A 34 -12.71 2.00 3.51
N GLN A 35 -11.39 1.99 3.45
CA GLN A 35 -10.63 2.61 2.36
C GLN A 35 -10.04 1.55 1.46
N SER A 36 -10.18 1.76 0.15
CA SER A 36 -9.58 0.86 -0.84
C SER A 36 -8.06 0.84 -0.68
N GLU A 37 -7.42 -0.26 -1.08
CA GLU A 37 -5.96 -0.38 -1.06
C GLU A 37 -5.28 0.76 -1.83
N ILE A 38 -5.95 1.28 -2.86
CA ILE A 38 -5.48 2.43 -3.63
C ILE A 38 -5.54 3.72 -2.87
N GLU A 39 -6.64 4.04 -2.20
CA GLU A 39 -6.70 5.25 -1.38
C GLU A 39 -5.63 5.25 -0.29
N ARG A 40 -5.33 4.07 0.27
CA ARG A 40 -4.26 3.91 1.26
C ARG A 40 -2.89 4.16 0.64
N MET A 41 -2.64 3.63 -0.55
CA MET A 41 -1.38 3.82 -1.27
C MET A 41 -1.18 5.26 -1.76
N GLU A 42 -2.23 5.94 -2.21
CA GLU A 42 -2.17 7.35 -2.63
C GLU A 42 -1.84 8.26 -1.45
N ARG A 43 -2.47 8.06 -0.29
CA ARG A 43 -2.09 8.82 0.92
C ARG A 43 -0.64 8.56 1.33
N CYS A 44 -0.22 7.30 1.29
CA CYS A 44 1.16 6.91 1.57
C CYS A 44 2.17 7.61 0.65
N LYS A 45 1.83 7.73 -0.64
CA LYS A 45 2.62 8.48 -1.63
C LYS A 45 2.64 9.99 -1.33
N HIS A 46 1.52 10.57 -0.91
CA HIS A 46 1.49 11.97 -0.48
C HIS A 46 2.39 12.24 0.74
N GLU A 47 2.39 11.35 1.72
CA GLU A 47 3.32 11.43 2.86
C GLU A 47 4.78 11.33 2.41
N LEU A 48 5.07 10.45 1.44
CA LEU A 48 6.41 10.32 0.87
C LEU A 48 6.85 11.60 0.13
N ASP A 49 5.94 12.28 -0.58
CA ASP A 49 6.20 13.56 -1.23
C ASP A 49 6.39 14.71 -0.21
N ALA A 50 5.68 14.66 0.91
CA ALA A 50 5.93 15.58 2.03
C ALA A 50 7.32 15.35 2.64
N LEU A 51 7.69 14.08 2.88
CA LEU A 51 8.98 13.69 3.44
C LEU A 51 10.16 14.20 2.60
N LYS A 52 10.01 14.26 1.27
CA LYS A 52 11.01 14.85 0.36
C LYS A 52 11.38 16.28 0.73
N LYS A 53 10.41 17.08 1.17
CA LYS A 53 10.60 18.49 1.56
C LYS A 53 11.18 18.63 2.96
N ILE A 54 10.92 17.66 3.83
CA ILE A 54 11.28 17.69 5.25
C ILE A 54 12.68 17.12 5.47
N ASN A 55 12.97 15.94 4.90
CA ASN A 55 14.23 15.25 5.09
C ASN A 55 14.59 14.39 3.87
N GLN A 56 15.43 14.94 2.99
CA GLN A 56 15.84 14.31 1.75
C GLN A 56 16.54 12.95 1.93
N ASN A 57 17.30 12.77 3.02
CA ASN A 57 18.01 11.52 3.29
C ASN A 57 17.04 10.40 3.67
N VAL A 58 16.08 10.68 4.55
CA VAL A 58 15.06 9.70 4.96
C VAL A 58 14.10 9.44 3.80
N TYR A 59 13.73 10.46 3.02
CA TYR A 59 12.98 10.32 1.78
C TYR A 59 13.65 9.33 0.82
N ALA A 60 14.94 9.48 0.53
CA ALA A 60 15.63 8.61 -0.41
C ALA A 60 15.56 7.13 0.01
N LYS A 61 15.73 6.88 1.31
CA LYS A 61 15.56 5.52 1.88
C LYS A 61 14.15 4.99 1.68
N ARG A 62 13.12 5.76 2.04
CA ARG A 62 11.72 5.33 1.94
C ARG A 62 11.25 5.18 0.49
N LYS A 63 11.71 6.05 -0.41
CA LYS A 63 11.43 5.95 -1.84
C LYS A 63 11.98 4.66 -2.43
N GLY A 64 13.21 4.28 -2.07
CA GLY A 64 13.77 2.99 -2.49
C GLY A 64 12.96 1.79 -1.97
N GLN A 65 12.50 1.83 -0.72
CA GLN A 65 11.64 0.78 -0.16
C GLN A 65 10.27 0.71 -0.84
N PHE A 66 9.69 1.87 -1.17
CA PHE A 66 8.42 1.97 -1.89
C PHE A 66 8.52 1.41 -3.30
N ASP A 67 9.55 1.81 -4.05
CA ASP A 67 9.78 1.33 -5.41
C ASP A 67 10.02 -0.18 -5.45
N LEU A 68 10.79 -0.69 -4.48
CA LEU A 68 11.00 -2.13 -4.34
C LEU A 68 9.68 -2.86 -4.07
N LEU A 69 8.86 -2.37 -3.15
CA LEU A 69 7.56 -2.97 -2.85
C LEU A 69 6.67 -3.05 -4.09
N VAL A 70 6.58 -1.97 -4.87
CA VAL A 70 5.79 -1.91 -6.11
C VAL A 70 6.34 -2.88 -7.16
N SER A 71 7.66 -2.93 -7.32
CA SER A 71 8.31 -3.85 -8.27
C SER A 71 8.09 -5.32 -7.90
N GLU A 72 8.23 -5.68 -6.63
CA GLU A 72 8.00 -7.04 -6.14
C GLU A 72 6.53 -7.45 -6.30
N ALA A 73 5.60 -6.54 -5.99
CA ALA A 73 4.17 -6.76 -6.17
C ALA A 73 3.80 -6.97 -7.65
N SER A 74 4.46 -6.26 -8.58
CA SER A 74 4.26 -6.46 -10.03
C SER A 74 4.66 -7.87 -10.47
N VAL A 75 5.79 -8.40 -9.99
CA VAL A 75 6.21 -9.78 -10.27
C VAL A 75 5.18 -10.76 -9.73
N TYR A 76 4.75 -10.59 -8.48
CA TYR A 76 3.72 -11.46 -7.90
C TYR A 76 2.41 -11.40 -8.70
N ASN A 77 1.94 -10.22 -9.08
CA ASN A 77 0.73 -10.06 -9.88
C ASN A 77 0.80 -10.80 -11.22
N SER A 78 1.99 -10.87 -11.84
CA SER A 78 2.18 -11.59 -13.11
C SER A 78 1.99 -13.11 -13.02
N VAL A 79 2.14 -13.69 -11.81
CA VAL A 79 1.99 -15.14 -11.57
C VAL A 79 0.83 -15.47 -10.63
N ARG A 80 0.11 -14.46 -10.14
CA ARG A 80 -0.92 -14.60 -9.10
C ARG A 80 -2.07 -15.53 -9.51
N SER A 81 -2.41 -15.58 -10.80
CA SER A 81 -3.43 -16.50 -11.34
C SER A 81 -2.97 -17.94 -11.37
N ASP A 82 -1.66 -18.17 -11.45
CA ASP A 82 -1.05 -19.48 -11.76
C ASP A 82 -0.64 -20.22 -10.47
N VAL A 83 -0.63 -19.53 -9.34
CA VAL A 83 -0.34 -20.09 -8.02
C VAL A 83 -1.60 -20.65 -7.34
N GLY A 84 -1.41 -21.71 -6.54
CA GLY A 84 -2.47 -22.32 -5.75
C GLY A 84 -3.11 -21.34 -4.76
N SER A 85 -4.38 -21.57 -4.42
CA SER A 85 -5.21 -20.67 -3.60
C SER A 85 -4.61 -20.36 -2.23
N LEU A 86 -4.01 -21.36 -1.57
CA LEU A 86 -3.33 -21.18 -0.29
C LEU A 86 -2.18 -20.16 -0.42
N THR A 87 -1.25 -20.40 -1.35
CA THR A 87 -0.11 -19.51 -1.60
C THR A 87 -0.58 -18.11 -1.97
N ARG A 88 -1.58 -18.00 -2.86
CA ARG A 88 -2.17 -16.71 -3.25
C ARG A 88 -2.68 -15.94 -2.04
N ASN A 89 -3.52 -16.56 -1.21
CA ASN A 89 -4.11 -15.89 -0.05
C ASN A 89 -3.05 -15.47 0.98
N THR A 90 -2.02 -16.31 1.19
CA THR A 90 -0.90 -15.99 2.07
C THR A 90 -0.08 -14.81 1.55
N VAL A 91 0.25 -14.81 0.27
CA VAL A 91 1.07 -13.76 -0.33
C VAL A 91 0.29 -12.45 -0.46
N ASP A 92 -1.02 -12.49 -0.76
CA ASP A 92 -1.91 -11.32 -0.71
C ASP A 92 -1.90 -10.66 0.69
N ALA A 93 -2.07 -11.47 1.75
CA ALA A 93 -2.04 -10.98 3.13
C ALA A 93 -0.65 -10.40 3.50
N PHE A 94 0.42 -11.05 3.03
CA PHE A 94 1.79 -10.59 3.24
C PHE A 94 2.06 -9.24 2.56
N TYR A 95 1.63 -9.06 1.32
CA TYR A 95 1.79 -7.77 0.62
C TYR A 95 0.99 -6.67 1.28
N ARG A 96 -0.25 -6.94 1.71
CA ARG A 96 -1.05 -5.98 2.50
C ARG A 96 -0.32 -5.58 3.77
N TYR A 97 0.24 -6.52 4.51
CA TYR A 97 1.04 -6.19 5.70
C TYR A 97 2.28 -5.34 5.35
N LYS A 98 3.02 -5.71 4.30
CA LYS A 98 4.22 -4.96 3.88
C LYS A 98 3.89 -3.53 3.47
N SER A 99 2.82 -3.31 2.71
CA SER A 99 2.37 -1.97 2.32
C SER A 99 2.00 -1.15 3.55
N ASP A 100 1.23 -1.74 4.46
CA ASP A 100 0.71 -1.05 5.65
C ASP A 100 1.84 -0.61 6.56
N LYS A 101 2.80 -1.52 6.79
CA LYS A 101 3.98 -1.22 7.59
C LYS A 101 4.81 -0.10 6.95
N LEU A 102 5.09 -0.18 5.64
CA LEU A 102 5.89 0.84 4.97
C LEU A 102 5.21 2.21 5.04
N CYS A 103 3.90 2.27 4.84
CA CYS A 103 3.15 3.51 4.91
C CYS A 103 3.10 4.11 6.31
N ALA A 104 2.97 3.26 7.34
CA ALA A 104 3.09 3.69 8.73
C ALA A 104 4.50 4.22 9.04
N ASP A 105 5.55 3.54 8.55
CA ASP A 105 6.94 3.97 8.71
C ASP A 105 7.17 5.36 8.06
N ILE A 106 6.63 5.59 6.86
CA ILE A 106 6.71 6.89 6.16
C ILE A 106 5.99 7.99 6.94
N ALA A 107 4.75 7.74 7.37
CA ALA A 107 3.97 8.72 8.14
C ALA A 107 4.66 9.09 9.46
N ASN A 108 5.27 8.12 10.14
CA ASN A 108 6.07 8.36 11.34
C ASN A 108 7.31 9.20 11.04
N ASP A 109 8.00 8.96 9.93
CA ASP A 109 9.16 9.76 9.54
C ASP A 109 8.78 11.21 9.20
N VAL A 110 7.61 11.42 8.57
CA VAL A 110 7.04 12.76 8.34
C VAL A 110 6.76 13.44 9.69
N LEU A 111 6.02 12.78 10.58
CA LEU A 111 5.70 13.31 11.91
C LEU A 111 6.97 13.70 12.68
N ASN A 112 7.97 12.83 12.69
CA ASN A 112 9.24 13.08 13.37
C ASN A 112 10.01 14.25 12.75
N GLY A 113 9.95 14.40 11.43
CA GLY A 113 10.60 15.50 10.73
C GLY A 113 9.91 16.85 10.94
N LEU A 114 8.60 16.85 11.26
CA LEU A 114 7.83 18.05 11.56
C LEU A 114 7.88 18.48 13.04
N THR A 115 8.17 17.55 13.95
CA THR A 115 8.06 17.77 15.41
C THR A 115 9.39 17.80 16.15
N LYS A 116 10.50 17.43 15.50
CA LYS A 116 11.82 17.58 16.12
C LYS A 116 12.18 19.08 16.23
N PRO A 117 12.56 19.56 17.42
CA PRO A 117 12.96 20.95 17.65
C PRO A 117 14.27 21.32 16.95
#